data_AF-A0AA36I4Y9-F1
#
_entry.id   AF-A0AA36I4Y9-F1
#
_cell.length_a   1.000
_cell.length_b   1.000
_cell.length_c   1.000
_cell.angle_alpha   90.00
_cell.angle_beta   90.00
_cell.angle_gamma   90.00
#
_symmetry.space_group_name_H-M   'P 1'
#
loop_
_entity.id
_entity.type
_entity.pdbx_description
1 polymer ?
#
loop_
_entity_poly.entity_id
_entity_poly.type
_entity_poly.pdbx_seq_one_letter_code
_entity_poly.pdbx_strand_id
1 'polypeptide(L)'
;MIRATILYVLGVAAAQECPRGAKLLQVKSELELHSTTKRSNQTRSPFNITISDASTTTSAASHGCQAGSHSVDGACLENQCLCANGVGAVGSSCPHHGAMACEVCFQGFTQEAGECLQIQCGDGQHMVNGTCYENLCSCSNGLAATGAGCAMDGASACTDCFPGYDLHNQICKQRQCSCDHGLPSVGENCSHPGSPSCTVCFEGFHMAQQVCKEKVCHCPHGTGARGSQCPMQNGTSCTACHAGFHLLGDSCVPNQCNCSGGIPANGTGCRQDGLQSCASCHSGFFLMDGICEARQCSCANGVPQTGSNCTAGTENCSVCALAARWMRCFEGHHLIGTSCVEKTCVCQNGTAARGSRCPEHGSAFCVNCSWGHYLYGDLCLENQCACSNGRGVRGLGCPRHGADVCGSCHHGFELAHGWCFEKQCSCENGIGTLGVNCSQSGESNCSRCFDGYQLEGKQCVAKECQCGNGTAALGPDCPAWGMEHCVSCKHGFELNGTKCQVSTCHCANGKPATGARCVNGTSYCATCHTGFHLYNGSCFENQCTCPNGEAAAGLHCPSNGTKHCARCFDGYHLVNRTCAEKRCTCVNGTAARGELCPLDGIAWCSDCAGGYRLLNGTGICSLLVNEEALS
;
A
#
# COMPACT_ATOMS: atom_id res chain seq x y z
N MET A 1 -13.40 -21.14 -47.57
CA MET A 1 -14.71 -20.76 -48.15
C MET A 1 -15.68 -20.66 -46.98
N ILE A 2 -16.01 -19.44 -46.53
CA ILE A 2 -17.12 -18.58 -47.02
C ILE A 2 -18.48 -19.01 -46.43
N ARG A 3 -18.95 -18.16 -45.50
CA ARG A 3 -20.34 -17.67 -45.26
C ARG A 3 -21.38 -18.68 -44.75
N ALA A 4 -22.41 -18.31 -43.98
CA ALA A 4 -22.96 -17.02 -43.50
C ALA A 4 -24.01 -17.39 -42.41
N THR A 5 -24.07 -16.72 -41.25
CA THR A 5 -24.86 -15.51 -40.91
C THR A 5 -26.32 -15.80 -40.51
N ILE A 6 -26.73 -15.29 -39.33
CA ILE A 6 -27.95 -14.52 -38.98
C ILE A 6 -28.25 -14.76 -37.47
N LEU A 7 -28.73 -13.85 -36.61
CA LEU A 7 -28.78 -12.39 -36.39
C LEU A 7 -29.85 -12.19 -35.29
N TYR A 8 -29.61 -11.34 -34.27
CA TYR A 8 -30.56 -10.52 -33.45
C TYR A 8 -29.79 -10.12 -32.16
N VAL A 9 -29.30 -8.90 -31.91
CA VAL A 9 -29.84 -7.51 -31.89
C VAL A 9 -30.77 -7.22 -30.71
N LEU A 10 -30.26 -6.40 -29.76
CA LEU A 10 -30.77 -5.11 -29.22
C LEU A 10 -29.83 -4.74 -28.04
N GLY A 11 -29.00 -3.68 -28.12
CA GLY A 11 -29.35 -2.25 -27.92
C GLY A 11 -29.19 -1.90 -26.42
N VAL A 12 -28.52 -0.85 -25.92
CA VAL A 12 -28.36 0.54 -26.39
C VAL A 12 -27.24 1.25 -25.58
N ALA A 13 -26.54 2.19 -26.25
CA ALA A 13 -25.78 3.39 -25.81
C ALA A 13 -24.66 3.29 -24.76
N ALA A 14 -23.39 3.68 -24.99
CA ALA A 14 -22.73 4.82 -25.64
C ALA A 14 -22.25 5.89 -24.65
N ALA A 15 -20.99 6.32 -24.91
CA ALA A 15 -20.21 7.45 -24.40
C ALA A 15 -19.17 7.14 -23.30
N GLN A 16 -17.97 7.74 -23.20
CA GLN A 16 -16.95 8.29 -24.11
C GLN A 16 -15.81 8.79 -23.17
N GLU A 17 -14.55 8.55 -23.54
CA GLU A 17 -13.30 9.24 -23.11
C GLU A 17 -12.67 9.09 -21.68
N CYS A 18 -11.38 8.67 -21.74
CA CYS A 18 -10.17 8.76 -20.87
C CYS A 18 -9.99 9.96 -19.87
N PRO A 19 -8.87 10.05 -19.09
CA PRO A 19 -8.16 9.11 -18.18
C PRO A 19 -7.59 9.79 -16.87
N ARG A 20 -6.75 9.07 -16.09
CA ARG A 20 -5.82 9.52 -15.00
C ARG A 20 -6.49 9.75 -13.64
N GLY A 21 -5.88 9.52 -12.47
CA GLY A 21 -4.51 9.27 -11.97
C GLY A 21 -4.54 9.82 -10.53
N ALA A 22 -4.08 9.13 -9.49
CA ALA A 22 -2.73 9.29 -8.96
C ALA A 22 -2.55 8.46 -7.67
N LYS A 23 -1.35 7.91 -7.55
CA LYS A 23 -0.57 7.50 -6.37
C LYS A 23 -0.28 8.75 -5.48
N LEU A 24 0.16 8.76 -4.21
CA LEU A 24 0.95 7.82 -3.38
C LEU A 24 1.10 8.40 -1.93
N LEU A 25 1.51 7.54 -0.97
CA LEU A 25 2.54 7.74 0.09
C LEU A 25 2.26 8.69 1.30
N GLN A 26 2.21 8.22 2.57
CA GLN A 26 3.30 7.86 3.50
C GLN A 26 4.41 8.93 3.61
N VAL A 27 4.86 9.37 4.79
CA VAL A 27 5.77 8.64 5.71
C VAL A 27 5.89 9.40 7.07
N LYS A 28 6.03 8.59 8.14
CA LYS A 28 6.75 8.70 9.44
C LYS A 28 7.59 9.97 9.71
N SER A 29 7.88 10.41 10.94
CA SER A 29 8.30 9.67 12.14
C SER A 29 8.41 10.63 13.35
N GLU A 30 8.16 10.11 14.57
CA GLU A 30 9.01 10.23 15.79
C GLU A 30 9.30 11.65 16.34
N LEU A 31 9.34 11.95 17.63
CA LEU A 31 9.60 11.18 18.85
C LEU A 31 9.17 12.10 20.03
N GLU A 32 8.65 11.48 21.12
CA GLU A 32 8.88 11.81 22.54
C GLU A 32 8.78 13.27 23.06
N LEU A 33 8.15 13.60 24.20
CA LEU A 33 8.35 13.08 25.55
C LEU A 33 7.33 13.76 26.51
N HIS A 34 6.77 13.01 27.48
CA HIS A 34 6.50 13.32 28.91
C HIS A 34 6.28 14.80 29.35
N SER A 35 5.37 15.19 30.26
CA SER A 35 4.67 14.51 31.35
C SER A 35 3.56 15.41 31.94
N THR A 36 2.48 14.79 32.42
CA THR A 36 1.72 15.06 33.65
C THR A 36 1.55 16.50 34.19
N THR A 37 0.31 16.94 34.38
CA THR A 37 -0.16 17.41 35.71
C THR A 37 -1.68 17.41 35.86
N LYS A 38 -2.13 17.01 37.06
CA LYS A 38 -3.50 16.75 37.48
C LYS A 38 -4.33 18.02 37.69
N ARG A 39 -5.62 17.92 37.34
CA ARG A 39 -6.73 18.73 37.86
C ARG A 39 -6.83 18.61 39.39
N SER A 40 -7.11 19.74 40.04
CA SER A 40 -7.74 19.79 41.37
C SER A 40 -8.90 20.78 41.30
N ASN A 41 -10.12 20.28 41.54
CA ASN A 41 -11.29 21.07 41.93
C ASN A 41 -11.05 21.72 43.30
N GLN A 42 -11.57 22.93 43.53
CA GLN A 42 -12.44 23.22 44.69
C GLN A 42 -13.01 24.64 44.67
N THR A 43 -14.28 24.67 45.10
CA THR A 43 -15.24 25.74 45.38
C THR A 43 -14.83 26.74 46.47
N ARG A 44 -15.29 28.01 46.40
CA ARG A 44 -15.92 28.71 47.55
C ARG A 44 -16.64 30.04 47.22
N SER A 45 -17.68 30.25 48.04
CA SER A 45 -18.75 31.25 48.22
C SER A 45 -18.53 32.78 48.08
N PRO A 46 -19.64 33.56 48.08
CA PRO A 46 -19.70 35.01 47.85
C PRO A 46 -19.70 35.86 49.15
N PHE A 47 -19.49 37.17 49.02
CA PHE A 47 -19.73 38.17 50.08
C PHE A 47 -20.51 39.37 49.52
N ASN A 48 -21.63 39.68 50.18
CA ASN A 48 -22.44 40.90 50.06
C ASN A 48 -21.85 42.02 50.93
N ILE A 49 -21.95 43.28 50.50
CA ILE A 49 -22.10 44.44 51.39
C ILE A 49 -23.07 45.45 50.75
N THR A 50 -24.14 45.77 51.48
CA THR A 50 -25.05 46.91 51.32
C THR A 50 -24.55 48.11 52.14
N ILE A 51 -24.91 49.35 51.78
CA ILE A 51 -25.42 50.42 52.68
C ILE A 51 -25.83 51.65 51.85
N SER A 52 -26.91 52.26 52.31
CA SER A 52 -27.64 53.45 51.87
C SER A 52 -26.96 54.78 52.22
N ASP A 53 -27.32 55.87 51.53
CA ASP A 53 -28.03 57.02 52.13
C ASP A 53 -28.14 58.22 51.16
N ALA A 54 -29.22 58.96 51.36
CA ALA A 54 -29.64 60.14 50.61
C ALA A 54 -29.07 61.44 51.18
N SER A 55 -28.81 62.45 50.33
CA SER A 55 -29.41 63.79 50.39
C SER A 55 -28.64 64.84 49.55
N THR A 56 -29.39 65.87 49.20
CA THR A 56 -29.23 66.95 48.22
C THR A 56 -28.20 68.04 48.57
N THR A 57 -27.49 68.63 47.58
CA THR A 57 -27.69 70.01 47.04
C THR A 57 -26.49 70.58 46.24
N THR A 58 -26.84 71.20 45.11
CA THR A 58 -26.23 72.37 44.42
C THR A 58 -24.81 72.37 43.82
N SER A 59 -24.83 72.63 42.50
CA SER A 59 -24.02 73.61 41.73
C SER A 59 -22.95 73.09 40.77
N ALA A 60 -23.19 73.44 39.50
CA ALA A 60 -22.28 73.60 38.36
C ALA A 60 -21.35 72.41 38.02
N ALA A 61 -21.77 71.59 37.07
CA ALA A 61 -20.84 70.79 36.27
C ALA A 61 -21.36 70.68 34.83
N SER A 62 -20.44 70.91 33.89
CA SER A 62 -20.49 70.69 32.45
C SER A 62 -21.65 69.83 31.95
N HIS A 63 -22.33 70.28 30.89
CA HIS A 63 -23.15 69.43 30.02
C HIS A 63 -22.26 68.33 29.41
N GLY A 64 -21.96 67.29 30.19
CA GLY A 64 -21.45 66.03 29.70
C GLY A 64 -22.62 65.27 29.11
N CYS A 65 -22.41 64.70 27.94
CA CYS A 65 -23.42 63.83 27.33
C CYS A 65 -23.70 62.62 28.23
N GLN A 66 -24.95 62.15 28.23
CA GLN A 66 -25.35 60.98 29.00
C GLN A 66 -24.57 59.74 28.55
N ALA A 67 -24.44 58.74 29.44
CA ALA A 67 -23.72 57.51 29.14
C ALA A 67 -24.25 56.86 27.84
N GLY A 68 -23.34 56.59 26.91
CA GLY A 68 -23.67 56.13 25.57
C GLY A 68 -23.66 57.21 24.48
N SER A 69 -23.32 58.46 24.81
CA SER A 69 -23.19 59.54 23.83
C SER A 69 -21.91 60.35 24.05
N HIS A 70 -21.35 60.92 22.98
CA HIS A 70 -20.19 61.80 22.99
C HIS A 70 -20.57 63.20 22.50
N SER A 71 -19.80 64.20 22.93
CA SER A 71 -20.06 65.59 22.56
C SER A 71 -19.31 65.98 21.29
N VAL A 72 -20.05 66.46 20.29
CA VAL A 72 -19.50 67.09 19.08
C VAL A 72 -20.20 68.44 18.93
N ASP A 73 -19.43 69.53 18.97
CA ASP A 73 -19.92 70.92 18.84
C ASP A 73 -21.10 71.28 19.76
N GLY A 74 -21.12 70.74 20.98
CA GLY A 74 -22.17 71.01 21.98
C GLY A 74 -23.45 70.19 21.81
N ALA A 75 -23.53 69.34 20.78
CA ALA A 75 -24.58 68.33 20.61
C ALA A 75 -24.11 66.96 21.11
N CYS A 76 -25.03 66.19 21.69
CA CYS A 76 -24.75 64.83 22.14
C CYS A 76 -25.15 63.83 21.06
N LEU A 77 -24.15 63.20 20.45
CA LEU A 77 -24.32 62.17 19.44
C LEU A 77 -24.07 60.81 20.06
N GLU A 78 -24.83 59.81 19.63
CA GLU A 78 -24.70 58.45 20.12
C GLU A 78 -23.29 57.90 19.85
N ASN A 79 -22.71 57.22 20.84
CA ASN A 79 -21.40 56.59 20.71
C ASN A 79 -21.50 55.50 19.65
N GLN A 80 -20.64 55.58 18.63
CA GLN A 80 -20.49 54.51 17.64
C GLN A 80 -19.14 53.83 17.87
N CYS A 81 -19.17 52.53 18.11
CA CYS A 81 -17.98 51.71 18.31
C CYS A 81 -17.47 51.15 16.99
N LEU A 82 -16.17 50.83 16.98
CA LEU A 82 -15.56 50.03 15.94
C LEU A 82 -15.68 48.56 16.32
N CYS A 83 -15.83 47.69 15.34
CA CYS A 83 -15.84 46.25 15.55
C CYS A 83 -15.11 45.56 14.41
N ALA A 84 -14.06 44.81 14.76
CA ALA A 84 -13.44 43.91 13.81
C ALA A 84 -14.32 42.66 13.70
N ASN A 85 -14.73 42.30 12.48
CA ASN A 85 -15.54 41.11 12.18
C ASN A 85 -16.97 41.12 12.77
N GLY A 86 -17.58 42.30 12.87
CA GLY A 86 -18.97 42.47 13.27
C GLY A 86 -19.49 43.89 13.09
N VAL A 87 -20.70 44.13 13.56
CA VAL A 87 -21.33 45.45 13.63
C VAL A 87 -20.91 46.10 14.94
N GLY A 88 -20.39 47.33 14.88
CA GLY A 88 -19.99 48.10 16.05
C GLY A 88 -21.19 48.49 16.92
N ALA A 89 -21.04 48.38 18.23
CA ALA A 89 -22.08 48.75 19.17
C ALA A 89 -22.40 50.24 19.11
N VAL A 90 -23.67 50.57 19.34
CA VAL A 90 -24.15 51.95 19.44
C VAL A 90 -24.66 52.25 20.85
N GLY A 91 -24.62 53.53 21.22
CA GLY A 91 -25.25 54.01 22.43
C GLY A 91 -24.52 53.57 23.69
N SER A 92 -25.28 53.22 24.72
CA SER A 92 -24.74 52.81 26.03
C SER A 92 -23.96 51.51 25.99
N SER A 93 -24.15 50.68 24.96
CA SER A 93 -23.35 49.48 24.70
C SER A 93 -21.95 49.80 24.14
N CYS A 94 -21.71 51.06 23.76
CA CYS A 94 -20.43 51.56 23.30
C CYS A 94 -19.79 52.47 24.38
N PRO A 95 -18.71 52.02 25.07
CA PRO A 95 -18.19 52.72 26.25
C PRO A 95 -17.66 54.12 25.95
N HIS A 96 -17.15 54.37 24.74
CA HIS A 96 -16.87 55.70 24.20
C HIS A 96 -16.83 55.63 22.66
N HIS A 97 -17.11 56.74 21.97
CA HIS A 97 -17.04 56.77 20.51
C HIS A 97 -15.66 56.33 20.00
N GLY A 98 -15.64 55.39 19.06
CA GLY A 98 -14.43 54.78 18.51
C GLY A 98 -13.86 53.61 19.31
N ALA A 99 -14.45 53.23 20.45
CA ALA A 99 -14.01 52.06 21.20
C ALA A 99 -14.23 50.75 20.42
N MET A 100 -13.45 49.72 20.73
CA MET A 100 -13.62 48.37 20.16
C MET A 100 -14.70 47.63 20.95
N ALA A 101 -15.92 47.64 20.44
CA ALA A 101 -17.04 46.88 20.99
C ALA A 101 -18.02 46.52 19.87
N CYS A 102 -18.36 45.25 19.81
CA CYS A 102 -19.26 44.68 18.82
C CYS A 102 -20.65 44.52 19.41
N GLU A 103 -21.70 44.72 18.62
CA GLU A 103 -23.09 44.39 18.98
C GLU A 103 -23.50 43.05 18.40
N VAL A 104 -23.14 42.81 17.14
CA VAL A 104 -23.42 41.55 16.43
C VAL A 104 -22.18 41.13 15.66
N CYS A 105 -21.78 39.87 15.76
CA CYS A 105 -20.65 39.34 15.01
C CYS A 105 -21.05 38.90 13.60
N PHE A 106 -20.15 39.08 12.63
CA PHE A 106 -20.31 38.49 11.31
C PHE A 106 -20.19 36.96 11.40
N GLN A 107 -20.73 36.29 10.38
CA GLN A 107 -20.74 34.82 10.32
C GLN A 107 -19.32 34.25 10.46
N GLY A 108 -19.14 33.29 11.39
CA GLY A 108 -17.83 32.71 11.72
C GLY A 108 -17.14 33.31 12.94
N PHE A 109 -17.78 34.28 13.60
CA PHE A 109 -17.27 34.92 14.81
C PHE A 109 -18.33 34.86 15.93
N THR A 110 -17.88 34.65 17.16
CA THR A 110 -18.72 34.66 18.36
C THR A 110 -18.31 35.82 19.26
N GLN A 111 -19.27 36.40 19.97
CA GLN A 111 -19.01 37.53 20.85
C GLN A 111 -18.52 37.02 22.21
N GLU A 112 -17.29 37.32 22.57
CA GLU A 112 -16.75 37.09 23.90
C GLU A 112 -16.23 38.43 24.45
N ALA A 113 -16.71 38.83 25.63
CA ALA A 113 -16.33 40.08 26.29
C ALA A 113 -16.49 41.36 25.44
N GLY A 114 -17.42 41.38 24.47
CA GLY A 114 -17.67 42.53 23.59
C GLY A 114 -16.83 42.55 22.32
N GLU A 115 -15.98 41.55 22.09
CA GLU A 115 -15.19 41.38 20.86
C GLU A 115 -15.69 40.18 20.05
N CYS A 116 -15.62 40.29 18.72
CA CYS A 116 -15.94 39.19 17.82
C CYS A 116 -14.70 38.33 17.57
N LEU A 117 -14.59 37.24 18.32
CA LEU A 117 -13.52 36.26 18.18
C LEU A 117 -13.91 35.19 17.18
N GLN A 118 -12.94 34.71 16.41
CA GLN A 118 -13.18 33.64 15.44
C GLN A 118 -13.65 32.38 16.18
N ILE A 119 -14.73 31.77 15.70
CA ILE A 119 -15.23 30.51 16.25
C ILE A 119 -14.13 29.45 16.11
N GLN A 120 -13.69 28.85 17.20
CA GLN A 120 -12.79 27.70 17.14
C GLN A 120 -13.59 26.42 17.36
N CYS A 121 -13.58 25.54 16.37
CA CYS A 121 -14.24 24.25 16.47
C CYS A 121 -13.41 23.33 17.38
N GLY A 122 -14.09 22.56 18.23
CA GLY A 122 -13.45 21.63 19.14
C GLY A 122 -12.86 20.41 18.43
N ASP A 123 -12.18 19.55 19.20
CA ASP A 123 -11.62 18.29 18.67
C ASP A 123 -12.69 17.46 17.96
N GLY A 124 -12.41 17.09 16.71
CA GLY A 124 -13.33 16.31 15.89
C GLY A 124 -14.43 17.12 15.20
N GLN A 125 -14.28 18.43 15.07
CA GLN A 125 -15.19 19.28 14.32
C GLN A 125 -14.44 20.12 13.27
N HIS A 126 -15.14 20.49 12.19
CA HIS A 126 -14.66 21.40 11.17
C HIS A 126 -15.65 22.54 10.95
N MET A 127 -15.13 23.68 10.51
CA MET A 127 -15.95 24.88 10.27
C MET A 127 -16.47 24.88 8.84
N VAL A 128 -17.79 25.01 8.66
CA VAL A 128 -18.42 25.33 7.38
C VAL A 128 -19.30 26.55 7.56
N ASN A 129 -18.99 27.63 6.83
CA ASN A 129 -19.73 28.90 6.88
C ASN A 129 -19.98 29.40 8.33
N GLY A 130 -18.96 29.33 9.18
CA GLY A 130 -19.03 29.83 10.54
C GLY A 130 -19.82 29.00 11.55
N THR A 131 -20.24 27.79 11.17
CA THR A 131 -20.83 26.80 12.06
C THR A 131 -19.90 25.61 12.17
N CYS A 132 -19.71 25.08 13.37
CA CYS A 132 -18.92 23.86 13.58
C CYS A 132 -19.79 22.63 13.34
N TYR A 133 -19.36 21.76 12.44
CA TYR A 133 -19.96 20.46 12.18
C TYR A 133 -19.02 19.37 12.67
N GLU A 134 -19.56 18.25 13.15
CA GLU A 134 -18.74 17.08 13.44
C GLU A 134 -18.03 16.61 12.18
N ASN A 135 -16.75 16.26 12.33
CA ASN A 135 -15.99 15.63 11.28
C ASN A 135 -16.64 14.29 10.94
N LEU A 136 -16.89 14.07 9.65
CA LEU A 136 -17.38 12.81 9.12
C LEU A 136 -16.23 12.12 8.40
N CYS A 137 -15.82 10.96 8.90
CA CYS A 137 -14.78 10.18 8.25
C CYS A 137 -15.36 9.33 7.11
N SER A 138 -14.49 8.84 6.27
CA SER A 138 -14.74 7.72 5.36
C SER A 138 -14.24 6.44 6.00
N CYS A 139 -14.95 5.33 5.82
CA CYS A 139 -14.48 4.02 6.24
C CYS A 139 -14.77 2.99 5.15
N SER A 140 -13.73 2.32 4.68
CA SER A 140 -13.87 1.20 3.75
C SER A 140 -14.11 -0.07 4.57
N ASN A 141 -15.23 -0.75 4.30
CA ASN A 141 -15.63 -2.00 4.95
C ASN A 141 -15.95 -1.89 6.45
N GLY A 142 -16.49 -0.75 6.88
CA GLY A 142 -16.94 -0.54 8.25
C GLY A 142 -17.79 0.71 8.42
N LEU A 143 -18.15 1.00 9.66
CA LEU A 143 -18.87 2.21 10.05
C LEU A 143 -17.86 3.34 10.21
N ALA A 144 -18.11 4.46 9.54
CA ALA A 144 -17.22 5.61 9.61
C ALA A 144 -17.29 6.30 10.97
N ALA A 145 -16.15 6.76 11.45
CA ALA A 145 -16.07 7.57 12.65
C ALA A 145 -16.67 8.96 12.44
N THR A 146 -17.28 9.50 13.49
CA THR A 146 -17.76 10.89 13.52
C THR A 146 -17.20 11.63 14.73
N GLY A 147 -17.21 12.96 14.68
CA GLY A 147 -16.83 13.80 15.81
C GLY A 147 -15.38 13.57 16.23
N ALA A 148 -15.13 13.46 17.55
CA ALA A 148 -13.80 13.26 18.13
C ALA A 148 -13.07 11.99 17.66
N GLY A 149 -13.80 10.99 17.14
CA GLY A 149 -13.20 9.79 16.52
C GLY A 149 -12.62 10.04 15.13
N CYS A 150 -12.93 11.20 14.53
CA CYS A 150 -12.52 11.60 13.20
C CYS A 150 -11.65 12.86 13.26
N ALA A 151 -10.33 12.70 13.14
CA ALA A 151 -9.36 13.78 13.34
C ALA A 151 -9.55 14.96 12.38
N MET A 152 -10.04 14.70 11.17
CA MET A 152 -10.34 15.72 10.16
C MET A 152 -11.49 15.22 9.27
N ASP A 153 -12.35 16.11 8.82
CA ASP A 153 -13.44 15.77 7.91
C ASP A 153 -12.91 15.09 6.64
N GLY A 154 -13.53 13.97 6.26
CA GLY A 154 -13.10 13.13 5.13
C GLY A 154 -11.95 12.15 5.41
N ALA A 155 -11.31 12.17 6.59
CA ALA A 155 -10.25 11.20 6.91
C ALA A 155 -10.73 9.75 6.90
N SER A 156 -9.80 8.80 6.77
CA SER A 156 -10.12 7.37 6.80
C SER A 156 -10.05 6.81 8.22
N ALA A 157 -11.20 6.68 8.89
CA ALA A 157 -11.30 6.12 10.22
C ALA A 157 -12.63 5.40 10.45
N CYS A 158 -12.55 4.22 11.07
CA CYS A 158 -13.66 3.33 11.33
C CYS A 158 -13.90 3.17 12.84
N THR A 159 -15.15 3.22 13.27
CA THR A 159 -15.57 2.90 14.64
C THR A 159 -15.83 1.42 14.84
N ASP A 160 -16.30 0.76 13.79
CA ASP A 160 -16.56 -0.67 13.75
C ASP A 160 -16.40 -1.20 12.32
N CYS A 161 -16.25 -2.51 12.17
CA CYS A 161 -16.03 -3.16 10.89
C CYS A 161 -17.20 -4.03 10.47
N PHE A 162 -17.48 -4.09 9.17
CA PHE A 162 -18.45 -5.03 8.63
C PHE A 162 -17.95 -6.48 8.82
N PRO A 163 -18.85 -7.47 8.82
CA PRO A 163 -18.47 -8.87 8.98
C PRO A 163 -17.34 -9.27 8.01
N GLY A 164 -16.40 -10.09 8.50
CA GLY A 164 -15.22 -10.49 7.74
C GLY A 164 -14.05 -9.51 7.79
N TYR A 165 -14.17 -8.41 8.53
CA TYR A 165 -13.08 -7.48 8.79
C TYR A 165 -12.88 -7.30 10.30
N ASP A 166 -11.65 -7.04 10.71
CA ASP A 166 -11.29 -6.70 12.08
C ASP A 166 -10.72 -5.29 12.17
N LEU A 167 -11.11 -4.58 13.21
CA LEU A 167 -10.65 -3.22 13.47
C LEU A 167 -9.22 -3.25 14.00
N HIS A 168 -8.29 -2.73 13.23
CA HIS A 168 -6.90 -2.51 13.63
C HIS A 168 -6.53 -1.04 13.40
N ASN A 169 -6.28 -0.31 14.50
CA ASN A 169 -5.93 1.11 14.48
C ASN A 169 -6.93 1.97 13.66
N GLN A 170 -8.22 1.82 13.95
CA GLN A 170 -9.32 2.49 13.25
C GLN A 170 -9.44 2.17 11.74
N ILE A 171 -8.81 1.09 11.29
CA ILE A 171 -8.91 0.61 9.90
C ILE A 171 -9.45 -0.82 9.91
N CYS A 172 -10.43 -1.09 9.07
CA CYS A 172 -10.98 -2.42 8.87
C CYS A 172 -10.08 -3.24 7.96
N LYS A 173 -9.37 -4.21 8.54
CA LYS A 173 -8.52 -5.15 7.80
C LYS A 173 -9.27 -6.45 7.59
N GLN A 174 -9.20 -7.00 6.39
CA GLN A 174 -9.88 -8.25 6.07
C GLN A 174 -9.34 -9.38 6.95
N ARG A 175 -10.24 -10.17 7.54
CA ARG A 175 -9.87 -11.34 8.34
C ARG A 175 -9.16 -12.35 7.45
N GLN A 176 -8.09 -12.93 7.96
CA GLN A 176 -7.33 -13.97 7.28
C GLN A 176 -7.24 -15.21 8.17
N CYS A 177 -7.61 -16.35 7.60
CA CYS A 177 -7.58 -17.64 8.26
C CYS A 177 -6.23 -18.32 8.07
N SER A 178 -6.00 -19.38 8.86
CA SER A 178 -4.91 -20.32 8.61
C SER A 178 -5.43 -21.47 7.76
N CYS A 179 -4.60 -21.98 6.86
CA CYS A 179 -4.93 -23.16 6.08
C CYS A 179 -3.67 -23.98 5.81
N ASP A 180 -3.62 -25.17 6.39
CA ASP A 180 -2.56 -26.14 6.12
C ASP A 180 -2.89 -26.86 4.80
N HIS A 181 -1.92 -26.89 3.88
CA HIS A 181 -2.04 -27.57 2.58
C HIS A 181 -3.15 -27.03 1.65
N GLY A 182 -3.45 -25.73 1.75
CA GLY A 182 -4.35 -25.03 0.85
C GLY A 182 -4.21 -23.51 0.90
N LEU A 183 -5.11 -22.81 0.20
CA LEU A 183 -5.21 -21.35 0.25
C LEU A 183 -6.14 -20.91 1.39
N PRO A 184 -5.71 -19.97 2.26
CA PRO A 184 -6.51 -19.54 3.39
C PRO A 184 -7.77 -18.79 2.94
N SER A 185 -8.87 -18.99 3.69
CA SER A 185 -10.07 -18.17 3.56
C SER A 185 -9.82 -16.75 4.06
N VAL A 186 -10.45 -15.78 3.40
CA VAL A 186 -10.43 -14.37 3.79
C VAL A 186 -11.84 -13.82 3.92
N GLY A 187 -12.00 -12.74 4.67
CA GLY A 187 -13.29 -12.06 4.80
C GLY A 187 -14.28 -12.84 5.69
N GLU A 188 -15.55 -12.83 5.31
CA GLU A 188 -16.64 -13.45 6.09
C GLU A 188 -16.50 -14.97 6.24
N ASN A 189 -15.80 -15.63 5.30
CA ASN A 189 -15.49 -17.06 5.38
C ASN A 189 -14.41 -17.38 6.43
N CYS A 190 -13.94 -16.36 7.14
CA CYS A 190 -13.01 -16.49 8.25
C CYS A 190 -13.67 -16.04 9.57
N SER A 191 -14.04 -17.00 10.40
CA SER A 191 -14.78 -16.76 11.65
C SER A 191 -14.01 -15.84 12.61
N HIS A 192 -12.71 -16.08 12.75
CA HIS A 192 -11.76 -15.21 13.46
C HIS A 192 -10.35 -15.38 12.89
N PRO A 193 -9.44 -14.41 13.09
CA PRO A 193 -8.06 -14.50 12.61
C PRO A 193 -7.39 -15.82 13.04
N GLY A 194 -6.70 -16.45 12.08
CA GLY A 194 -5.98 -17.69 12.32
C GLY A 194 -6.85 -18.94 12.54
N SER A 195 -8.19 -18.84 12.46
CA SER A 195 -9.03 -20.05 12.44
C SER A 195 -8.71 -20.94 11.24
N PRO A 196 -8.80 -22.27 11.37
CA PRO A 196 -8.55 -23.20 10.26
C PRO A 196 -9.68 -23.13 9.25
N SER A 197 -9.43 -22.51 8.09
CA SER A 197 -10.40 -22.40 7.00
C SER A 197 -9.67 -22.16 5.66
N CYS A 198 -10.05 -22.95 4.66
CA CYS A 198 -9.41 -23.04 3.36
C CYS A 198 -10.41 -22.78 2.24
N THR A 199 -10.02 -22.04 1.20
CA THR A 199 -10.83 -21.83 -0.02
C THR A 199 -10.57 -22.91 -1.06
N VAL A 200 -9.32 -23.35 -1.18
CA VAL A 200 -8.87 -24.35 -2.15
C VAL A 200 -7.81 -25.22 -1.49
N CYS A 201 -7.85 -26.54 -1.75
CA CYS A 201 -6.83 -27.46 -1.29
C CYS A 201 -5.81 -27.75 -2.40
N PHE A 202 -4.54 -27.90 -2.01
CA PHE A 202 -3.49 -28.30 -2.93
C PHE A 202 -3.62 -29.78 -3.33
N GLU A 203 -2.86 -30.18 -4.34
CA GLU A 203 -2.86 -31.55 -4.84
C GLU A 203 -2.56 -32.57 -3.74
N GLY A 204 -3.27 -33.70 -3.76
CA GLY A 204 -3.20 -34.72 -2.71
C GLY A 204 -4.09 -34.47 -1.49
N PHE A 205 -4.78 -33.32 -1.41
CA PHE A 205 -5.74 -33.01 -0.35
C PHE A 205 -7.14 -32.77 -0.93
N HIS A 206 -8.17 -32.97 -0.12
CA HIS A 206 -9.56 -32.67 -0.46
C HIS A 206 -10.19 -31.79 0.61
N MET A 207 -11.18 -30.99 0.20
CA MET A 207 -11.90 -30.10 1.11
C MET A 207 -12.88 -30.91 1.97
N ALA A 208 -12.71 -30.84 3.29
CA ALA A 208 -13.63 -31.44 4.26
C ALA A 208 -13.87 -30.45 5.41
N GLN A 209 -15.10 -29.93 5.50
CA GLN A 209 -15.49 -28.93 6.51
C GLN A 209 -14.59 -27.69 6.50
N GLN A 210 -14.30 -27.14 5.30
CA GLN A 210 -13.41 -25.97 5.10
C GLN A 210 -11.95 -26.21 5.51
N VAL A 211 -11.53 -27.46 5.73
CA VAL A 211 -10.14 -27.81 6.02
C VAL A 211 -9.64 -28.82 4.99
N CYS A 212 -8.38 -28.70 4.60
CA CYS A 212 -7.75 -29.63 3.67
C CYS A 212 -7.31 -30.89 4.39
N LYS A 213 -7.94 -32.02 4.03
CA LYS A 213 -7.59 -33.35 4.54
C LYS A 213 -6.93 -34.17 3.45
N GLU A 214 -5.91 -34.94 3.82
CA GLU A 214 -5.21 -35.81 2.87
C GLU A 214 -6.20 -36.74 2.17
N LYS A 215 -6.08 -36.89 0.86
CA LYS A 215 -6.88 -37.85 0.09
C LYS A 215 -6.49 -39.26 0.51
N VAL A 216 -7.49 -40.08 0.81
CA VAL A 216 -7.31 -41.49 1.15
C VAL A 216 -8.15 -42.31 0.18
N CYS A 217 -7.49 -43.21 -0.55
CA CYS A 217 -8.13 -44.11 -1.49
C CYS A 217 -8.54 -45.40 -0.77
N HIS A 218 -9.63 -45.99 -1.24
CA HIS A 218 -10.04 -47.33 -0.85
C HIS A 218 -9.39 -48.33 -1.80
N CYS A 219 -8.82 -49.41 -1.27
CA CYS A 219 -8.29 -50.51 -2.07
C CYS A 219 -8.87 -51.83 -1.60
N PRO A 220 -9.79 -52.44 -2.37
CA PRO A 220 -10.24 -53.81 -2.09
C PRO A 220 -9.06 -54.77 -2.19
N HIS A 221 -8.85 -55.58 -1.16
CA HIS A 221 -7.77 -56.58 -1.08
C HIS A 221 -6.35 -56.03 -1.15
N GLY A 222 -6.14 -54.79 -0.70
CA GLY A 222 -4.81 -54.19 -0.62
C GLY A 222 -4.77 -52.92 0.24
N THR A 223 -3.65 -52.20 0.15
CA THR A 223 -3.44 -50.92 0.83
C THR A 223 -3.78 -49.77 -0.10
N GLY A 224 -4.71 -48.91 0.31
CA GLY A 224 -5.11 -47.74 -0.46
C GLY A 224 -4.01 -46.70 -0.58
N ALA A 225 -3.94 -46.04 -1.74
CA ALA A 225 -3.07 -44.88 -1.95
C ALA A 225 -3.47 -43.69 -1.06
N ARG A 226 -2.50 -42.81 -0.78
CA ARG A 226 -2.70 -41.59 0.02
C ARG A 226 -2.08 -40.37 -0.67
N GLY A 227 -2.57 -39.18 -0.31
CA GLY A 227 -2.03 -37.92 -0.81
C GLY A 227 -2.19 -37.80 -2.32
N SER A 228 -1.14 -37.35 -3.00
CA SER A 228 -1.13 -37.13 -4.45
C SER A 228 -1.25 -38.41 -5.28
N GLN A 229 -0.91 -39.57 -4.71
CA GLN A 229 -1.10 -40.86 -5.38
C GLN A 229 -2.57 -41.31 -5.39
N CYS A 230 -3.44 -40.63 -4.64
CA CYS A 230 -4.86 -40.88 -4.64
C CYS A 230 -5.58 -39.86 -5.54
N PRO A 231 -6.14 -40.25 -6.70
CA PRO A 231 -6.69 -39.31 -7.68
C PRO A 231 -7.82 -38.45 -7.09
N MET A 232 -8.70 -39.05 -6.29
CA MET A 232 -9.79 -38.36 -5.59
C MET A 232 -10.07 -39.03 -4.24
N GLN A 233 -10.63 -38.27 -3.29
CA GLN A 233 -11.01 -38.82 -1.98
C GLN A 233 -11.94 -40.02 -2.15
N ASN A 234 -11.64 -41.11 -1.45
CA ASN A 234 -12.38 -42.38 -1.54
C ASN A 234 -12.37 -43.01 -2.95
N GLY A 235 -11.45 -42.60 -3.82
CA GLY A 235 -11.20 -43.25 -5.10
C GLY A 235 -10.60 -44.65 -4.91
N THR A 236 -10.57 -45.44 -5.99
CA THR A 236 -9.98 -46.78 -5.98
C THR A 236 -8.59 -46.75 -6.56
N SER A 237 -7.58 -46.82 -5.70
CA SER A 237 -6.18 -46.93 -6.10
C SER A 237 -5.36 -47.62 -5.01
N CYS A 238 -4.55 -48.60 -5.42
CA CYS A 238 -3.83 -49.52 -4.56
C CYS A 238 -2.31 -49.30 -4.67
N THR A 239 -1.60 -49.28 -3.54
CA THR A 239 -0.12 -49.20 -3.49
C THR A 239 0.52 -50.57 -3.26
N ALA A 240 -0.20 -51.49 -2.63
CA ALA A 240 0.20 -52.88 -2.45
C ALA A 240 -1.04 -53.77 -2.32
N CYS A 241 -0.89 -55.06 -2.61
CA CYS A 241 -1.97 -56.03 -2.52
C CYS A 241 -1.73 -57.03 -1.38
N HIS A 242 -2.82 -57.50 -0.77
CA HIS A 242 -2.79 -58.57 0.21
C HIS A 242 -2.45 -59.92 -0.45
N ALA A 243 -2.03 -60.90 0.35
CA ALA A 243 -1.69 -62.22 -0.15
C ALA A 243 -2.85 -62.87 -0.93
N GLY A 244 -2.54 -63.45 -2.09
CA GLY A 244 -3.52 -64.01 -3.03
C GLY A 244 -3.95 -63.05 -4.15
N PHE A 245 -3.45 -61.82 -4.14
CA PHE A 245 -3.70 -60.80 -5.17
C PHE A 245 -2.38 -60.17 -5.63
N HIS A 246 -2.35 -59.65 -6.86
CA HIS A 246 -1.24 -58.86 -7.39
C HIS A 246 -1.74 -57.53 -7.95
N LEU A 247 -0.84 -56.56 -8.05
CA LEU A 247 -1.15 -55.23 -8.52
C LEU A 247 -1.13 -55.21 -10.06
N LEU A 248 -2.27 -54.94 -10.68
CA LEU A 248 -2.42 -54.73 -12.11
C LEU A 248 -2.97 -53.31 -12.33
N GLY A 249 -2.11 -52.39 -12.76
CA GLY A 249 -2.42 -50.95 -12.72
C GLY A 249 -2.57 -50.49 -11.27
N ASP A 250 -3.71 -49.90 -10.93
CA ASP A 250 -4.02 -49.40 -9.58
C ASP A 250 -4.98 -50.32 -8.81
N SER A 251 -5.20 -51.55 -9.28
CA SER A 251 -6.17 -52.49 -8.71
C SER A 251 -5.53 -53.81 -8.33
N CYS A 252 -5.96 -54.36 -7.20
CA CYS A 252 -5.57 -55.69 -6.76
C CYS A 252 -6.46 -56.74 -7.40
N VAL A 253 -5.89 -57.57 -8.26
CA VAL A 253 -6.59 -58.67 -8.95
C VAL A 253 -6.11 -60.02 -8.40
N PRO A 254 -6.98 -61.04 -8.32
CA PRO A 254 -6.59 -62.36 -7.80
C PRO A 254 -5.42 -62.96 -8.59
N ASN A 255 -4.49 -63.61 -7.89
CA ASN A 255 -3.38 -64.32 -8.51
C ASN A 255 -3.89 -65.55 -9.28
N GLN A 256 -3.37 -65.74 -10.49
CA GLN A 256 -3.65 -66.92 -11.30
C GLN A 256 -2.47 -67.89 -11.22
N CYS A 257 -2.61 -68.93 -10.39
CA CYS A 257 -1.61 -69.98 -10.32
C CYS A 257 -1.74 -70.94 -11.48
N ASN A 258 -0.62 -71.49 -11.87
CA ASN A 258 -0.57 -72.58 -12.81
C ASN A 258 -0.32 -73.88 -12.04
N CYS A 259 -0.90 -74.98 -12.50
CA CYS A 259 -0.69 -76.29 -11.91
C CYS A 259 -0.69 -77.35 -13.01
N SER A 260 0.50 -77.86 -13.31
CA SER A 260 0.66 -78.98 -14.22
C SER A 260 0.35 -80.29 -13.48
N GLY A 261 -0.59 -81.09 -14.00
CA GLY A 261 -0.96 -82.37 -13.40
C GLY A 261 -1.93 -82.29 -12.21
N GLY A 262 -2.55 -81.13 -11.96
CA GLY A 262 -3.50 -80.95 -10.86
C GLY A 262 -4.44 -79.76 -11.04
N ILE A 263 -5.15 -79.40 -9.97
CA ILE A 263 -6.04 -78.23 -9.88
C ILE A 263 -5.24 -77.06 -9.31
N PRO A 264 -5.23 -75.87 -9.96
CA PRO A 264 -4.50 -74.70 -9.47
C PRO A 264 -4.94 -74.24 -8.08
N ALA A 265 -3.97 -73.78 -7.28
CA ALA A 265 -4.25 -73.11 -6.01
C ALA A 265 -4.93 -71.75 -6.24
N ASN A 266 -5.82 -71.34 -5.33
CA ASN A 266 -6.51 -70.05 -5.35
C ASN A 266 -6.32 -69.32 -4.01
N GLY A 267 -6.62 -68.02 -3.95
CA GLY A 267 -6.52 -67.18 -2.76
C GLY A 267 -5.11 -67.19 -2.19
N THR A 268 -4.97 -67.34 -0.87
CA THR A 268 -3.67 -67.32 -0.18
C THR A 268 -2.75 -68.50 -0.50
N GLY A 269 -3.29 -69.59 -1.09
CA GLY A 269 -2.49 -70.70 -1.62
C GLY A 269 -1.76 -70.34 -2.93
N CYS A 270 -2.21 -69.29 -3.60
CA CYS A 270 -1.55 -68.72 -4.77
C CYS A 270 -0.84 -67.40 -4.40
N ARG A 271 0.37 -67.50 -3.84
CA ARG A 271 1.05 -66.35 -3.24
C ARG A 271 1.58 -65.33 -4.25
N GLN A 272 1.80 -65.74 -5.50
CA GLN A 272 2.27 -64.90 -6.59
C GLN A 272 1.57 -65.32 -7.89
N ASP A 273 1.30 -64.36 -8.77
CA ASP A 273 0.75 -64.63 -10.09
C ASP A 273 1.71 -65.49 -10.92
N GLY A 274 1.15 -66.47 -11.65
CA GLY A 274 1.93 -67.41 -12.47
C GLY A 274 2.70 -68.49 -11.71
N LEU A 275 2.62 -68.52 -10.38
CA LEU A 275 3.31 -69.53 -9.56
C LEU A 275 2.81 -70.95 -9.88
N GLN A 276 3.72 -71.92 -9.96
CA GLN A 276 3.36 -73.35 -9.99
C GLN A 276 2.93 -73.78 -8.58
N SER A 277 1.62 -73.75 -8.33
CA SER A 277 1.03 -74.11 -7.04
C SER A 277 -0.32 -74.79 -7.25
N CYS A 278 -0.48 -75.96 -6.64
CA CYS A 278 -1.58 -76.89 -6.83
C CYS A 278 -2.39 -77.03 -5.53
N ALA A 279 -3.72 -76.91 -5.62
CA ALA A 279 -4.63 -77.24 -4.52
C ALA A 279 -4.79 -78.75 -4.34
N SER A 280 -4.74 -79.50 -5.44
CA SER A 280 -4.81 -80.96 -5.46
C SER A 280 -4.23 -81.50 -6.76
N CYS A 281 -3.89 -82.79 -6.79
CA CYS A 281 -3.32 -83.45 -7.96
C CYS A 281 -4.31 -84.40 -8.63
N HIS A 282 -4.26 -84.46 -9.96
CA HIS A 282 -5.00 -85.45 -10.74
C HIS A 282 -4.41 -86.87 -10.54
N SER A 283 -5.14 -87.89 -10.95
CA SER A 283 -4.70 -89.29 -10.83
C SER A 283 -3.35 -89.53 -11.52
N GLY A 284 -2.46 -90.27 -10.84
CA GLY A 284 -1.09 -90.51 -11.31
C GLY A 284 -0.06 -89.48 -10.86
N PHE A 285 -0.46 -88.47 -10.10
CA PHE A 285 0.42 -87.47 -9.47
C PHE A 285 0.27 -87.51 -7.95
N PHE A 286 1.25 -87.00 -7.20
CA PHE A 286 1.16 -86.77 -5.75
C PHE A 286 1.63 -85.35 -5.42
N LEU A 287 1.03 -84.76 -4.38
CA LEU A 287 1.31 -83.37 -3.99
C LEU A 287 2.56 -83.34 -3.07
N MET A 288 3.60 -82.63 -3.50
CA MET A 288 4.83 -82.35 -2.73
C MET A 288 5.05 -80.84 -2.73
N ASP A 289 5.06 -80.21 -1.57
CA ASP A 289 5.30 -78.75 -1.38
C ASP A 289 4.48 -77.83 -2.30
N GLY A 290 3.23 -78.22 -2.58
CA GLY A 290 2.32 -77.46 -3.46
C GLY A 290 2.52 -77.71 -4.95
N ILE A 291 3.36 -78.65 -5.35
CA ILE A 291 3.59 -79.04 -6.75
C ILE A 291 3.12 -80.49 -6.95
N CYS A 292 2.49 -80.78 -8.09
CA CYS A 292 2.08 -82.12 -8.46
C CYS A 292 3.21 -82.85 -9.18
N GLU A 293 3.87 -83.78 -8.48
CA GLU A 293 4.90 -84.62 -9.05
C GLU A 293 4.29 -85.91 -9.61
N ALA A 294 4.74 -86.29 -10.81
CA ALA A 294 4.28 -87.50 -11.47
C ALA A 294 4.76 -88.73 -10.69
N ARG A 295 3.87 -89.70 -10.46
CA ARG A 295 4.27 -91.00 -9.91
C ARG A 295 5.16 -91.72 -10.92
N GLN A 296 6.31 -92.19 -10.48
CA GLN A 296 7.26 -92.94 -11.31
C GLN A 296 7.12 -94.43 -11.04
N CYS A 297 6.82 -95.20 -12.09
CA CYS A 297 6.80 -96.67 -12.01
C CYS A 297 8.22 -97.22 -12.16
N SER A 298 8.46 -98.41 -11.63
CA SER A 298 9.69 -99.16 -11.93
C SER A 298 9.58 -99.78 -13.34
N CYS A 299 10.68 -99.90 -14.07
CA CYS A 299 10.73 -100.61 -15.36
C CYS A 299 12.14 -101.15 -15.56
N ALA A 300 12.32 -102.48 -15.58
CA ALA A 300 13.65 -103.07 -15.60
C ALA A 300 14.33 -103.03 -16.97
N ASN A 301 13.57 -102.94 -18.08
CA ASN A 301 14.09 -103.09 -19.46
C ASN A 301 13.44 -102.12 -20.49
N GLY A 302 13.12 -100.90 -20.07
CA GLY A 302 12.48 -99.90 -20.92
C GLY A 302 12.39 -98.54 -20.24
N VAL A 303 11.66 -97.59 -20.85
CA VAL A 303 11.41 -96.29 -20.21
C VAL A 303 10.26 -96.43 -19.22
N PRO A 304 10.42 -96.12 -17.92
CA PRO A 304 9.33 -96.20 -16.96
C PRO A 304 8.20 -95.22 -17.31
N GLN A 305 6.96 -95.67 -17.17
CA GLN A 305 5.78 -94.79 -17.29
C GLN A 305 5.74 -93.80 -16.11
N THR A 306 5.41 -92.54 -16.42
CA THR A 306 5.19 -91.47 -15.44
C THR A 306 3.75 -90.94 -15.53
N GLY A 307 3.16 -90.49 -14.44
CA GLY A 307 1.86 -89.81 -14.43
C GLY A 307 0.67 -90.77 -14.39
N SER A 308 -0.40 -90.47 -15.13
CA SER A 308 -1.69 -91.21 -15.08
C SER A 308 -1.60 -92.69 -15.47
N ASN A 309 -0.56 -93.10 -16.19
CA ASN A 309 -0.29 -94.49 -16.55
C ASN A 309 0.39 -95.29 -15.41
N CYS A 310 0.73 -94.66 -14.29
CA CYS A 310 1.34 -95.29 -13.14
C CYS A 310 0.44 -95.18 -11.89
N THR A 311 -0.54 -96.09 -11.77
CA THR A 311 -1.60 -96.02 -10.74
C THR A 311 -1.26 -96.73 -9.43
N ALA A 312 -0.23 -97.59 -9.38
CA ALA A 312 0.09 -98.41 -8.20
C ALA A 312 1.59 -98.59 -7.89
N GLY A 313 2.51 -97.90 -8.57
CA GLY A 313 3.96 -98.05 -8.35
C GLY A 313 4.53 -99.42 -8.78
N THR A 314 3.78 -100.20 -9.56
CA THR A 314 4.19 -101.50 -10.12
C THR A 314 4.97 -101.35 -11.43
N GLU A 315 5.56 -102.44 -11.94
CA GLU A 315 6.35 -102.40 -13.18
C GLU A 315 5.48 -101.98 -14.40
N ASN A 316 5.80 -100.84 -15.04
CA ASN A 316 5.06 -100.37 -16.22
C ASN A 316 5.94 -99.50 -17.13
N CYS A 317 6.04 -99.86 -18.42
CA CYS A 317 6.98 -99.28 -19.38
C CYS A 317 6.27 -98.55 -20.54
N SER A 318 6.76 -97.36 -20.93
CA SER A 318 6.17 -96.51 -21.98
C SER A 318 6.64 -96.84 -23.39
N VAL A 319 7.85 -97.38 -23.47
CA VAL A 319 8.38 -97.99 -24.68
C VAL A 319 9.21 -99.18 -24.23
N CYS A 320 8.83 -100.38 -24.66
CA CYS A 320 9.72 -101.53 -24.65
C CYS A 320 10.68 -101.39 -25.84
N ALA A 321 11.95 -101.73 -25.65
CA ALA A 321 13.11 -101.33 -26.47
C ALA A 321 13.14 -101.77 -27.96
N LEU A 322 12.03 -101.88 -28.68
CA LEU A 322 11.97 -102.28 -30.09
C LEU A 322 10.84 -101.59 -30.87
N ALA A 323 10.86 -100.26 -31.06
CA ALA A 323 10.13 -99.60 -32.15
C ALA A 323 10.52 -98.11 -32.35
N ALA A 324 11.67 -97.83 -32.97
CA ALA A 324 12.00 -96.49 -33.45
C ALA A 324 12.04 -96.48 -34.98
N ARG A 325 10.98 -95.98 -35.63
CA ARG A 325 11.08 -95.56 -37.04
C ARG A 325 10.05 -94.54 -37.49
N TRP A 326 9.91 -93.41 -36.79
CA TRP A 326 9.32 -92.19 -37.38
C TRP A 326 10.23 -91.01 -37.02
N MET A 327 11.11 -90.64 -37.95
CA MET A 327 12.05 -89.51 -37.81
C MET A 327 11.31 -88.18 -37.91
N ARG A 328 10.64 -87.80 -36.83
CA ARG A 328 10.26 -86.41 -36.54
C ARG A 328 10.51 -86.15 -35.07
N CYS A 329 11.37 -85.18 -34.76
CA CYS A 329 11.58 -84.77 -33.38
C CYS A 329 10.29 -84.20 -32.81
N PHE A 330 10.06 -84.45 -31.51
CA PHE A 330 8.95 -83.85 -30.78
C PHE A 330 9.06 -82.31 -30.78
N GLU A 331 7.94 -81.63 -30.58
CA GLU A 331 7.89 -80.17 -30.58
C GLU A 331 8.95 -79.57 -29.64
N GLY A 332 9.63 -78.52 -30.11
CA GLY A 332 10.74 -77.92 -29.39
C GLY A 332 12.10 -78.60 -29.52
N HIS A 333 12.22 -79.64 -30.34
CA HIS A 333 13.50 -80.29 -30.64
C HIS A 333 13.79 -80.25 -32.14
N HIS A 334 15.06 -80.17 -32.52
CA HIS A 334 15.51 -80.27 -33.91
C HIS A 334 16.46 -81.45 -34.09
N LEU A 335 16.56 -81.94 -35.31
CA LEU A 335 17.37 -83.11 -35.64
C LEU A 335 18.82 -82.70 -35.92
N ILE A 336 19.76 -83.21 -35.11
CA ILE A 336 21.19 -83.19 -35.43
C ILE A 336 21.65 -84.65 -35.57
N GLY A 337 22.01 -85.05 -36.79
CA GLY A 337 22.34 -86.45 -37.09
C GLY A 337 21.13 -87.37 -36.89
N THR A 338 21.19 -88.28 -35.90
CA THR A 338 20.08 -89.18 -35.50
C THR A 338 19.46 -88.81 -34.16
N SER A 339 19.90 -87.72 -33.53
CA SER A 339 19.48 -87.31 -32.19
C SER A 339 18.59 -86.08 -32.26
N CYS A 340 17.47 -86.11 -31.53
CA CYS A 340 16.64 -84.94 -31.32
C CYS A 340 17.20 -84.12 -30.17
N VAL A 341 17.74 -82.95 -30.48
CA VAL A 341 18.31 -82.01 -29.50
C VAL A 341 17.32 -80.87 -29.29
N GLU A 342 17.23 -80.33 -28.09
CA GLU A 342 16.37 -79.19 -27.78
C GLU A 342 16.72 -77.99 -28.69
N LYS A 343 15.69 -77.33 -29.25
CA LYS A 343 15.88 -76.09 -30.02
C LYS A 343 16.38 -75.01 -29.06
N THR A 344 17.47 -74.36 -29.43
CA THR A 344 17.99 -73.19 -28.71
C THR A 344 18.04 -72.02 -29.68
N CYS A 345 17.37 -70.94 -29.31
CA CYS A 345 17.41 -69.70 -30.08
C CYS A 345 18.62 -68.86 -29.67
N VAL A 346 18.89 -67.79 -30.42
CA VAL A 346 19.86 -66.75 -30.05
C VAL A 346 19.12 -65.48 -29.67
N CYS A 347 19.64 -64.74 -28.70
CA CYS A 347 19.09 -63.45 -28.32
C CYS A 347 20.25 -62.51 -27.94
N GLN A 348 20.33 -61.37 -28.61
CA GLN A 348 21.27 -60.31 -28.24
C GLN A 348 20.60 -59.41 -27.20
N ASN A 349 21.32 -59.08 -26.13
CA ASN A 349 20.85 -58.23 -25.03
C ASN A 349 19.61 -58.76 -24.29
N GLY A 350 19.44 -60.07 -24.22
CA GLY A 350 18.33 -60.72 -23.53
C GLY A 350 18.53 -62.22 -23.36
N THR A 351 17.49 -62.90 -22.89
CA THR A 351 17.49 -64.35 -22.69
C THR A 351 16.87 -65.03 -23.91
N ALA A 352 17.57 -66.01 -24.48
CA ALA A 352 17.09 -66.72 -25.66
C ALA A 352 16.04 -67.80 -25.34
N ALA A 353 15.05 -67.96 -26.22
CA ALA A 353 14.08 -69.04 -26.12
C ALA A 353 14.71 -70.43 -26.25
N ARG A 354 14.12 -71.41 -25.57
CA ARG A 354 14.50 -72.83 -25.65
C ARG A 354 13.27 -73.71 -25.83
N GLY A 355 13.48 -74.92 -26.33
CA GLY A 355 12.42 -75.91 -26.49
C GLY A 355 11.36 -75.46 -27.48
N SER A 356 10.08 -75.71 -27.15
CA SER A 356 8.94 -75.40 -28.04
C SER A 356 8.72 -73.92 -28.28
N ARG A 357 9.27 -73.04 -27.44
CA ARG A 357 9.20 -71.58 -27.61
C ARG A 357 10.22 -71.04 -28.61
N CYS A 358 11.14 -71.88 -29.09
CA CYS A 358 12.08 -71.52 -30.13
C CYS A 358 11.55 -72.02 -31.49
N PRO A 359 11.11 -71.13 -32.41
CA PRO A 359 10.47 -71.55 -33.66
C PRO A 359 11.39 -72.44 -34.50
N GLU A 360 12.64 -72.00 -34.66
CA GLU A 360 13.70 -72.73 -35.34
C GLU A 360 14.99 -72.64 -34.54
N HIS A 361 15.75 -73.74 -34.49
CA HIS A 361 17.04 -73.74 -33.80
C HIS A 361 17.98 -72.70 -34.42
N GLY A 362 18.57 -71.85 -33.58
CA GLY A 362 19.44 -70.76 -34.01
C GLY A 362 18.70 -69.49 -34.47
N SER A 363 17.36 -69.47 -34.49
CA SER A 363 16.61 -68.25 -34.81
C SER A 363 16.73 -67.18 -33.71
N ALA A 364 16.59 -65.91 -34.11
CA ALA A 364 16.66 -64.77 -33.20
C ALA A 364 15.33 -64.62 -32.45
N PHE A 365 15.27 -65.15 -31.21
CA PHE A 365 14.05 -65.15 -30.41
C PHE A 365 14.37 -64.96 -28.93
N CYS A 366 13.95 -63.82 -28.40
CA CYS A 366 14.15 -63.38 -27.03
C CYS A 366 12.88 -63.62 -26.18
N VAL A 367 13.04 -64.18 -24.98
CA VAL A 367 11.91 -64.33 -24.02
C VAL A 367 11.87 -63.22 -22.98
N ASN A 368 13.00 -62.56 -22.73
CA ASN A 368 13.07 -61.35 -21.92
C ASN A 368 14.31 -60.54 -22.34
N CYS A 369 14.29 -59.25 -22.07
CA CYS A 369 15.38 -58.33 -22.39
C CYS A 369 16.15 -57.93 -21.14
N SER A 370 17.44 -57.67 -21.32
CA SER A 370 18.30 -57.13 -20.28
C SER A 370 17.95 -55.67 -20.01
N TRP A 371 18.37 -55.14 -18.85
CA TRP A 371 18.15 -53.74 -18.51
C TRP A 371 18.59 -52.79 -19.65
N GLY A 372 17.81 -51.72 -19.86
CA GLY A 372 18.02 -50.78 -20.95
C GLY A 372 17.50 -51.22 -22.32
N HIS A 373 16.80 -52.35 -22.42
CA HIS A 373 16.16 -52.83 -23.65
C HIS A 373 14.69 -53.21 -23.38
N TYR A 374 13.83 -53.07 -24.39
CA TYR A 374 12.45 -53.52 -24.39
C TYR A 374 12.23 -54.56 -25.48
N LEU A 375 11.26 -55.45 -25.25
CA LEU A 375 10.91 -56.50 -26.18
C LEU A 375 9.96 -55.92 -27.25
N TYR A 376 10.38 -55.96 -28.52
CA TYR A 376 9.56 -55.60 -29.68
C TYR A 376 9.47 -56.79 -30.62
N GLY A 377 8.31 -57.44 -30.65
CA GLY A 377 8.18 -58.77 -31.23
C GLY A 377 9.06 -59.76 -30.44
N ASP A 378 10.00 -60.39 -31.13
CA ASP A 378 10.90 -61.40 -30.54
C ASP A 378 12.34 -60.89 -30.36
N LEU A 379 12.56 -59.57 -30.52
CA LEU A 379 13.86 -58.93 -30.45
C LEU A 379 13.92 -57.92 -29.31
N CYS A 380 15.09 -57.83 -28.68
CA CYS A 380 15.39 -56.81 -27.69
C CYS A 380 15.94 -55.56 -28.36
N LEU A 381 15.16 -54.48 -28.36
CA LEU A 381 15.55 -53.18 -28.87
C LEU A 381 15.91 -52.24 -27.73
N GLU A 382 16.81 -51.30 -27.97
CA GLU A 382 17.24 -50.34 -26.96
C GLU A 382 16.08 -49.46 -26.48
N ASN A 383 15.96 -49.25 -25.17
CA ASN A 383 15.00 -48.32 -24.60
C ASN A 383 15.27 -46.91 -25.12
N GLN A 384 14.22 -46.23 -25.57
CA GLN A 384 14.28 -44.84 -26.00
C GLN A 384 13.29 -44.04 -25.16
N CYS A 385 13.79 -43.12 -24.37
CA CYS A 385 12.96 -42.29 -23.52
C CYS A 385 12.35 -41.15 -24.33
N ALA A 386 11.13 -40.76 -23.96
CA ALA A 386 10.57 -39.49 -24.36
C ALA A 386 11.22 -38.38 -23.51
N CYS A 387 11.16 -37.14 -23.99
CA CYS A 387 11.56 -35.99 -23.22
C CYS A 387 10.75 -34.77 -23.67
N SER A 388 9.97 -34.21 -22.75
CA SER A 388 9.28 -32.94 -23.00
C SER A 388 10.31 -31.80 -23.00
N ASN A 389 10.42 -31.07 -24.12
CA ASN A 389 11.37 -29.96 -24.31
C ASN A 389 12.87 -30.34 -24.32
N GLY A 390 13.18 -31.56 -24.76
CA GLY A 390 14.56 -31.99 -24.93
C GLY A 390 14.70 -33.30 -25.70
N ARG A 391 15.87 -33.91 -25.60
CA ARG A 391 16.18 -35.22 -26.18
C ARG A 391 16.22 -36.26 -25.08
N GLY A 392 15.43 -37.31 -25.22
CA GLY A 392 15.39 -38.41 -24.26
C GLY A 392 16.67 -39.25 -24.25
N VAL A 393 16.99 -39.82 -23.09
CA VAL A 393 18.09 -40.78 -22.93
C VAL A 393 17.79 -42.11 -23.64
N ARG A 394 18.84 -42.87 -23.96
CA ARG A 394 18.74 -44.19 -24.60
C ARG A 394 19.43 -45.27 -23.76
N GLY A 395 19.01 -46.51 -23.95
CA GLY A 395 19.66 -47.70 -23.39
C GLY A 395 19.55 -47.76 -21.87
N LEU A 396 20.67 -48.02 -21.21
CA LEU A 396 20.74 -48.23 -19.76
C LEU A 396 20.26 -47.03 -18.93
N GLY A 397 20.32 -45.81 -19.50
CA GLY A 397 19.81 -44.59 -18.87
C GLY A 397 18.29 -44.45 -18.94
N CYS A 398 17.62 -45.25 -19.78
CA CYS A 398 16.18 -45.20 -19.96
C CYS A 398 15.50 -46.38 -19.23
N PRO A 399 14.80 -46.13 -18.10
CA PRO A 399 14.29 -47.21 -17.24
C PRO A 399 13.20 -48.06 -17.92
N ARG A 400 12.44 -47.46 -18.85
CA ARG A 400 11.47 -48.14 -19.70
C ARG A 400 11.32 -47.38 -21.00
N HIS A 401 11.13 -48.08 -22.12
CA HIS A 401 10.81 -47.43 -23.39
C HIS A 401 9.62 -46.45 -23.23
N GLY A 402 9.80 -45.22 -23.72
CA GLY A 402 8.83 -44.14 -23.61
C GLY A 402 8.74 -43.44 -22.24
N ALA A 403 9.59 -43.76 -21.26
CA ALA A 403 9.67 -42.98 -20.01
C ALA A 403 10.13 -41.53 -20.29
N ASP A 404 9.64 -40.55 -19.51
CA ASP A 404 10.00 -39.14 -19.67
C ASP A 404 11.30 -38.84 -18.92
N VAL A 405 12.44 -39.10 -19.58
CA VAL A 405 13.77 -38.89 -19.01
C VAL A 405 14.67 -38.26 -20.06
N CYS A 406 15.12 -37.05 -19.77
CA CYS A 406 15.88 -36.20 -20.65
C CYS A 406 17.40 -36.40 -20.47
N GLY A 407 18.12 -36.51 -21.58
CA GLY A 407 19.58 -36.50 -21.61
C GLY A 407 20.16 -35.12 -21.93
N SER A 408 19.37 -34.27 -22.59
CA SER A 408 19.72 -32.88 -22.90
C SER A 408 18.45 -32.07 -23.16
N CYS A 409 18.46 -30.77 -22.86
CA CYS A 409 17.32 -29.90 -23.05
C CYS A 409 17.44 -29.03 -24.30
N HIS A 410 16.30 -28.66 -24.89
CA HIS A 410 16.25 -27.65 -25.95
C HIS A 410 16.60 -26.25 -25.40
N HIS A 411 16.92 -25.32 -26.29
CA HIS A 411 17.25 -23.95 -25.91
C HIS A 411 16.11 -23.31 -25.10
N GLY A 412 16.45 -22.60 -24.02
CA GLY A 412 15.50 -22.02 -23.07
C GLY A 412 15.11 -22.95 -21.90
N PHE A 413 15.62 -24.18 -21.87
CA PHE A 413 15.39 -25.13 -20.78
C PHE A 413 16.72 -25.57 -20.15
N GLU A 414 16.67 -25.95 -18.88
CA GLU A 414 17.80 -26.47 -18.10
C GLU A 414 17.49 -27.87 -17.58
N LEU A 415 18.49 -28.75 -17.64
CA LEU A 415 18.36 -30.13 -17.21
C LEU A 415 18.56 -30.22 -15.69
N ALA A 416 17.51 -30.59 -14.95
CA ALA A 416 17.61 -30.90 -13.54
C ALA A 416 16.96 -32.25 -13.24
N HIS A 417 17.67 -33.13 -12.54
CA HIS A 417 17.18 -34.45 -12.13
C HIS A 417 16.60 -35.32 -13.28
N GLY A 418 17.09 -35.16 -14.50
CA GLY A 418 16.59 -35.91 -15.67
C GLY A 418 15.37 -35.29 -16.36
N TRP A 419 15.00 -34.06 -16.03
CA TRP A 419 13.87 -33.33 -16.62
C TRP A 419 14.31 -31.95 -17.10
N CYS A 420 13.63 -31.44 -18.12
CA CYS A 420 13.89 -30.11 -18.68
C CYS A 420 12.94 -29.08 -18.08
N PHE A 421 13.48 -28.19 -17.25
CA PHE A 421 12.73 -27.08 -16.66
C PHE A 421 13.00 -25.79 -17.43
N GLU A 422 11.98 -24.96 -17.59
CA GLU A 422 12.14 -23.67 -18.26
C GLU A 422 13.09 -22.77 -17.47
N LYS A 423 14.05 -22.15 -18.14
CA LYS A 423 15.00 -21.23 -17.49
C LYS A 423 14.26 -20.02 -16.94
N GLN A 424 14.55 -19.67 -15.70
CA GLN A 424 13.94 -18.53 -15.03
C GLN A 424 15.00 -17.50 -14.67
N CYS A 425 14.86 -16.29 -15.21
CA CYS A 425 15.75 -15.17 -14.88
C CYS A 425 15.26 -14.44 -13.64
N SER A 426 16.20 -13.85 -12.92
CA SER A 426 15.90 -12.96 -11.80
C SER A 426 15.77 -11.53 -12.30
N CYS A 427 14.93 -10.74 -11.64
CA CYS A 427 14.79 -9.32 -11.95
C CYS A 427 14.48 -8.57 -10.67
N GLU A 428 15.38 -7.67 -10.29
CA GLU A 428 15.15 -6.76 -9.17
C GLU A 428 14.20 -5.65 -9.63
N ASN A 429 13.19 -5.32 -8.82
CA ASN A 429 12.17 -4.31 -9.14
C ASN A 429 11.38 -4.56 -10.44
N GLY A 430 11.22 -5.83 -10.84
CA GLY A 430 10.41 -6.22 -11.99
C GLY A 430 10.15 -7.72 -12.05
N ILE A 431 9.76 -8.21 -13.23
CA ILE A 431 9.49 -9.63 -13.50
C ILE A 431 10.55 -10.17 -14.45
N GLY A 432 11.24 -11.23 -14.06
CA GLY A 432 12.25 -11.88 -14.89
C GLY A 432 11.68 -12.52 -16.16
N THR A 433 12.48 -12.61 -17.22
CA THR A 433 12.14 -13.34 -18.45
C THR A 433 12.19 -14.86 -18.23
N LEU A 434 11.41 -15.60 -19.02
CA LEU A 434 11.41 -17.07 -19.01
C LEU A 434 11.96 -17.63 -20.33
N GLY A 435 12.40 -18.88 -20.27
CA GLY A 435 12.67 -19.70 -21.44
C GLY A 435 13.83 -19.18 -22.27
N VAL A 436 13.63 -19.07 -23.58
CA VAL A 436 14.68 -18.67 -24.55
C VAL A 436 15.22 -17.26 -24.32
N ASN A 437 14.45 -16.40 -23.66
CA ASN A 437 14.88 -15.04 -23.32
C ASN A 437 15.75 -15.01 -22.06
N CYS A 438 15.92 -16.16 -21.39
CA CYS A 438 16.80 -16.32 -20.24
C CYS A 438 18.00 -17.20 -20.61
N SER A 439 19.17 -16.60 -20.82
CA SER A 439 20.37 -17.32 -21.26
C SER A 439 20.86 -18.31 -20.20
N GLN A 440 20.80 -17.93 -18.93
CA GLN A 440 21.14 -18.76 -17.77
C GLN A 440 20.15 -18.53 -16.63
N SER A 441 19.76 -19.61 -15.93
CA SER A 441 18.86 -19.49 -14.78
C SER A 441 19.48 -18.60 -13.70
N GLY A 442 18.68 -17.68 -13.17
CA GLY A 442 19.13 -16.67 -12.21
C GLY A 442 19.87 -15.46 -12.80
N GLU A 443 20.08 -15.38 -14.13
CA GLU A 443 20.64 -14.17 -14.75
C GLU A 443 19.69 -12.98 -14.56
N SER A 444 20.25 -11.77 -14.41
CA SER A 444 19.48 -10.52 -14.33
C SER A 444 18.94 -10.14 -15.72
N ASN A 445 17.69 -10.52 -15.99
CA ASN A 445 17.01 -10.16 -17.23
C ASN A 445 15.51 -9.93 -17.01
N CYS A 446 15.09 -8.68 -17.12
CA CYS A 446 13.74 -8.22 -16.84
C CYS A 446 12.86 -8.20 -18.10
N SER A 447 11.66 -8.77 -18.00
CA SER A 447 10.61 -8.70 -19.02
C SER A 447 9.77 -7.42 -18.91
N ARG A 448 9.50 -6.98 -17.68
CA ARG A 448 8.80 -5.74 -17.36
C ARG A 448 9.17 -5.27 -15.96
N CYS A 449 9.08 -3.96 -15.73
CA CYS A 449 9.42 -3.36 -14.46
C CYS A 449 8.18 -3.06 -13.62
N PHE A 450 8.36 -3.05 -12.30
CA PHE A 450 7.33 -2.59 -11.38
C PHE A 450 7.16 -1.07 -11.47
N ASP A 451 6.06 -0.65 -10.89
CA ASP A 451 5.54 0.69 -10.98
C ASP A 451 6.45 1.68 -10.24
N GLY A 452 7.14 2.57 -10.98
CA GLY A 452 8.21 3.43 -10.45
C GLY A 452 9.59 3.15 -11.06
N TYR A 453 9.69 2.10 -11.88
CA TYR A 453 10.91 1.71 -12.57
C TYR A 453 10.66 1.66 -14.07
N GLN A 454 11.71 1.84 -14.86
CA GLN A 454 11.69 1.74 -16.32
C GLN A 454 12.69 0.68 -16.77
N LEU A 455 12.34 -0.04 -17.83
CA LEU A 455 13.23 -1.03 -18.42
C LEU A 455 14.29 -0.31 -19.25
N GLU A 456 15.54 -0.37 -18.81
CA GLU A 456 16.71 0.12 -19.55
C GLU A 456 17.63 -1.07 -19.82
N GLY A 457 17.72 -1.45 -21.10
CA GLY A 457 18.35 -2.72 -21.50
C GLY A 457 17.60 -3.92 -20.90
N LYS A 458 18.24 -4.62 -19.96
CA LYS A 458 17.72 -5.82 -19.27
C LYS A 458 17.36 -5.56 -17.80
N GLN A 459 17.52 -4.33 -17.31
CA GLN A 459 17.40 -3.99 -15.90
C GLN A 459 16.31 -2.94 -15.67
N CYS A 460 15.71 -2.99 -14.48
CA CYS A 460 14.74 -2.01 -14.05
C CYS A 460 15.43 -0.89 -13.27
N VAL A 461 15.60 0.26 -13.93
CA VAL A 461 16.17 1.45 -13.33
C VAL A 461 15.07 2.32 -12.73
N ALA A 462 15.33 2.94 -11.58
CA ALA A 462 14.37 3.82 -10.93
C ALA A 462 14.06 5.02 -11.82
N LYS A 463 12.77 5.39 -11.96
CA LYS A 463 12.38 6.59 -12.70
C LYS A 463 12.97 7.82 -12.02
N GLU A 464 13.66 8.66 -12.79
CA GLU A 464 14.21 9.92 -12.31
C GLU A 464 13.35 11.09 -12.79
N CYS A 465 12.81 11.86 -11.84
CA CYS A 465 12.10 13.10 -12.12
C CYS A 465 13.10 14.26 -12.19
N GLN A 466 12.64 15.42 -12.69
CA GLN A 466 13.42 16.66 -12.64
C GLN A 466 12.84 17.60 -11.59
N CYS A 467 13.70 18.37 -10.94
CA CYS A 467 13.27 19.44 -10.04
C CYS A 467 14.33 20.56 -10.05
N GLY A 468 14.00 21.72 -10.63
CA GLY A 468 14.97 22.80 -10.80
C GLY A 468 15.40 23.45 -9.47
N ASN A 469 14.45 23.65 -8.55
CA ASN A 469 14.64 24.43 -7.31
C ASN A 469 14.49 23.58 -6.04
N GLY A 470 14.80 22.28 -6.13
CA GLY A 470 14.57 21.32 -5.06
C GLY A 470 15.29 20.00 -5.28
N THR A 471 14.81 18.98 -4.59
CA THR A 471 15.23 17.58 -4.79
C THR A 471 14.17 16.87 -5.63
N ALA A 472 14.61 16.15 -6.65
CA ALA A 472 13.70 15.44 -7.54
C ALA A 472 13.22 14.12 -6.92
N ALA A 473 11.98 13.74 -7.23
CA ALA A 473 11.44 12.43 -6.86
C ALA A 473 12.16 11.30 -7.62
N LEU A 474 12.29 10.14 -6.97
CA LEU A 474 12.92 8.94 -7.54
C LEU A 474 12.00 7.73 -7.41
N GLY A 475 12.09 6.79 -8.35
CA GLY A 475 11.46 5.49 -8.24
C GLY A 475 9.92 5.57 -8.22
N PRO A 476 9.23 4.92 -7.25
CA PRO A 476 7.76 4.94 -7.14
C PRO A 476 7.15 6.34 -7.07
N ASP A 477 7.89 7.30 -6.54
CA ASP A 477 7.47 8.68 -6.31
C ASP A 477 7.57 9.54 -7.57
N CYS A 478 8.15 8.98 -8.64
CA CYS A 478 8.25 9.60 -9.95
C CYS A 478 7.27 8.92 -10.94
N PRO A 479 6.07 9.50 -11.18
CA PRO A 479 5.06 8.87 -12.04
C PRO A 479 5.55 8.62 -13.48
N ALA A 480 6.33 9.55 -14.04
CA ALA A 480 6.84 9.50 -15.40
C ALA A 480 8.28 10.02 -15.50
N TRP A 481 9.08 9.45 -16.41
CA TRP A 481 10.48 9.82 -16.58
C TRP A 481 10.63 11.30 -16.95
N GLY A 482 11.55 12.00 -16.26
CA GLY A 482 11.89 13.38 -16.54
C GLY A 482 10.79 14.41 -16.23
N MET A 483 9.67 14.01 -15.62
CA MET A 483 8.62 14.97 -15.26
C MET A 483 9.05 15.87 -14.09
N GLU A 484 8.48 17.06 -14.02
CA GLU A 484 8.73 17.98 -12.91
C GLU A 484 8.00 17.51 -11.65
N HIS A 485 8.74 16.94 -10.70
CA HIS A 485 8.22 16.48 -9.42
C HIS A 485 9.28 16.59 -8.33
N CYS A 486 9.04 17.50 -7.39
CA CYS A 486 9.92 17.80 -6.27
C CYS A 486 9.42 17.12 -4.99
N VAL A 487 10.32 16.55 -4.18
CA VAL A 487 10.00 16.02 -2.84
C VAL A 487 10.40 16.97 -1.71
N SER A 488 11.36 17.87 -1.99
CA SER A 488 11.67 19.00 -1.12
C SER A 488 12.20 20.17 -1.94
N CYS A 489 12.16 21.37 -1.37
CA CYS A 489 12.60 22.59 -2.03
C CYS A 489 13.87 23.17 -1.40
N LYS A 490 14.70 23.81 -2.22
CA LYS A 490 15.87 24.56 -1.76
C LYS A 490 15.41 25.80 -1.00
N HIS A 491 16.28 26.33 -0.15
CA HIS A 491 15.99 27.53 0.65
C HIS A 491 15.48 28.70 -0.22
N GLY A 492 14.41 29.35 0.22
CA GLY A 492 13.70 30.42 -0.52
C GLY A 492 12.62 29.92 -1.49
N PHE A 493 12.34 28.62 -1.52
CA PHE A 493 11.24 28.02 -2.26
C PHE A 493 10.38 27.13 -1.35
N GLU A 494 9.08 27.17 -1.54
CA GLU A 494 8.09 26.33 -0.87
C GLU A 494 7.48 25.33 -1.85
N LEU A 495 7.18 24.13 -1.34
CA LEU A 495 6.57 23.06 -2.12
C LEU A 495 5.07 23.35 -2.28
N ASN A 496 4.65 23.69 -3.48
CA ASN A 496 3.23 23.84 -3.83
C ASN A 496 2.83 22.70 -4.76
N GLY A 497 2.14 21.70 -4.21
CA GLY A 497 1.88 20.43 -4.90
C GLY A 497 3.19 19.68 -5.13
N THR A 498 3.63 19.59 -6.39
CA THR A 498 4.85 18.86 -6.80
C THR A 498 5.94 19.79 -7.32
N LYS A 499 5.75 21.12 -7.24
CA LYS A 499 6.68 22.12 -7.77
C LYS A 499 7.17 23.06 -6.68
N CYS A 500 8.45 23.43 -6.78
CA CYS A 500 9.03 24.42 -5.90
C CYS A 500 8.75 25.83 -6.43
N GLN A 501 7.88 26.55 -5.73
CA GLN A 501 7.55 27.94 -6.03
C GLN A 501 8.29 28.87 -5.07
N VAL A 502 8.56 30.10 -5.51
CA VAL A 502 9.29 31.09 -4.69
C VAL A 502 8.47 31.44 -3.44
N SER A 503 9.05 31.30 -2.25
CA SER A 503 8.40 31.70 -1.00
C SER A 503 8.09 33.20 -1.04
N THR A 504 6.83 33.56 -0.80
CA THR A 504 6.37 34.96 -0.79
C THR A 504 5.83 35.29 0.58
N CYS A 505 6.40 36.31 1.21
CA CYS A 505 6.08 36.70 2.57
C CYS A 505 4.79 37.50 2.62
N HIS A 506 4.17 37.59 3.80
CA HIS A 506 3.14 38.58 4.02
C HIS A 506 3.78 39.93 4.38
N CYS A 507 3.21 41.04 3.92
CA CYS A 507 3.70 42.37 4.27
C CYS A 507 2.54 43.35 4.31
N ALA A 508 2.25 43.88 5.49
CA ALA A 508 1.33 44.97 5.66
C ALA A 508 2.02 46.30 5.34
N ASN A 509 1.37 47.17 4.57
CA ASN A 509 1.84 48.51 4.22
C ASN A 509 3.17 48.55 3.43
N GLY A 510 3.46 47.50 2.66
CA GLY A 510 4.61 47.43 1.78
C GLY A 510 4.51 46.34 0.73
N LYS A 511 5.56 46.18 -0.08
CA LYS A 511 5.71 45.06 -1.01
C LYS A 511 6.33 43.87 -0.28
N PRO A 512 5.74 42.67 -0.39
CA PRO A 512 6.25 41.48 0.27
C PRO A 512 7.63 41.07 -0.24
N ALA A 513 8.46 40.55 0.64
CA ALA A 513 9.71 39.92 0.24
C ALA A 513 9.46 38.56 -0.42
N THR A 514 10.27 38.21 -1.41
CA THR A 514 10.23 36.94 -2.12
C THR A 514 11.58 36.23 -2.06
N GLY A 515 11.58 34.91 -2.19
CA GLY A 515 12.80 34.09 -2.28
C GLY A 515 13.49 33.91 -0.92
N ALA A 516 14.82 33.82 -0.93
CA ALA A 516 15.62 33.55 0.28
C ALA A 516 15.50 34.59 1.40
N ARG A 517 14.95 35.78 1.11
CA ARG A 517 14.63 36.80 2.13
C ARG A 517 13.31 36.54 2.86
N CYS A 518 12.54 35.58 2.36
CA CYS A 518 11.30 35.14 2.98
C CYS A 518 11.50 33.76 3.61
N VAL A 519 11.57 33.72 4.93
CA VAL A 519 11.74 32.47 5.68
C VAL A 519 10.36 32.00 6.15
N ASN A 520 9.89 30.84 5.66
CA ASN A 520 8.66 30.16 6.08
C ASN A 520 7.40 31.03 6.11
N GLY A 521 7.12 31.78 5.04
CA GLY A 521 5.89 32.60 4.94
C GLY A 521 5.71 33.67 6.03
N THR A 522 6.79 34.08 6.71
CA THR A 522 6.73 35.09 7.77
C THR A 522 6.35 36.48 7.27
N SER A 523 6.03 37.39 8.19
CA SER A 523 5.75 38.79 7.89
C SER A 523 7.07 39.53 7.57
N TYR A 524 7.40 39.72 6.29
CA TYR A 524 8.61 40.42 5.87
C TYR A 524 8.41 41.24 4.58
N CYS A 525 8.78 42.50 4.64
CA CYS A 525 8.63 43.50 3.60
C CYS A 525 9.95 43.75 2.87
N ALA A 526 9.93 43.76 1.53
CA ALA A 526 11.07 44.17 0.71
C ALA A 526 11.20 45.70 0.65
N THR A 527 10.07 46.40 0.59
CA THR A 527 9.98 47.86 0.53
C THR A 527 8.68 48.32 1.18
N CYS A 528 8.65 49.48 1.82
CA CYS A 528 7.42 50.03 2.40
C CYS A 528 6.71 51.00 1.45
N HIS A 529 5.40 51.11 1.60
CA HIS A 529 4.60 52.13 0.91
C HIS A 529 4.92 53.52 1.49
N THR A 530 4.56 54.58 0.76
CA THR A 530 4.76 55.97 1.18
C THR A 530 4.10 56.24 2.54
N GLY A 531 4.78 56.99 3.40
CA GLY A 531 4.33 57.24 4.78
C GLY A 531 4.82 56.20 5.81
N PHE A 532 5.52 55.16 5.36
CA PHE A 532 6.12 54.14 6.21
C PHE A 532 7.63 54.01 5.90
N HIS A 533 8.40 53.61 6.90
CA HIS A 533 9.81 53.26 6.76
C HIS A 533 10.03 51.79 7.13
N LEU A 534 11.03 51.18 6.50
CA LEU A 534 11.38 49.79 6.73
C LEU A 534 12.30 49.70 7.94
N TYR A 535 11.86 48.97 8.97
CA TYR A 535 12.68 48.64 10.14
C TYR A 535 12.57 47.14 10.44
N ASN A 536 13.71 46.45 10.43
CA ASN A 536 13.82 45.01 10.69
C ASN A 536 12.82 44.13 9.90
N GLY A 537 12.58 44.45 8.63
CA GLY A 537 11.67 43.70 7.77
C GLY A 537 10.19 44.07 7.89
N SER A 538 9.83 45.01 8.76
CA SER A 538 8.44 45.48 8.93
C SER A 538 8.31 46.96 8.59
N CYS A 539 7.13 47.36 8.11
CA CYS A 539 6.84 48.74 7.76
C CYS A 539 6.17 49.47 8.92
N PHE A 540 6.86 50.49 9.45
CA PHE A 540 6.37 51.33 10.53
C PHE A 540 6.08 52.74 10.01
N GLU A 541 5.04 53.38 10.52
CA GLU A 541 4.72 54.75 10.11
C GLU A 541 5.91 55.68 10.33
N ASN A 542 6.10 56.61 9.40
CA ASN A 542 7.11 57.65 9.55
C ASN A 542 6.71 58.54 10.74
N GLN A 543 7.62 58.69 11.70
CA GLN A 543 7.47 59.62 12.81
C GLN A 543 8.39 60.81 12.57
N CYS A 544 7.82 61.97 12.32
CA CYS A 544 8.62 63.18 12.16
C CYS A 544 9.02 63.76 13.52
N THR A 545 9.94 64.71 13.51
CA THR A 545 10.25 65.53 14.67
C THR A 545 9.66 66.92 14.46
N CYS A 546 9.18 67.55 15.52
CA CYS A 546 8.74 68.94 15.47
C CYS A 546 9.12 69.67 16.76
N PRO A 547 10.21 70.45 16.74
CA PRO A 547 10.49 71.37 17.83
C PRO A 547 9.38 72.43 17.92
N ASN A 548 8.84 72.64 19.11
CA ASN A 548 7.79 73.64 19.40
C ASN A 548 6.47 73.43 18.65
N GLY A 549 6.13 72.17 18.36
CA GLY A 549 4.85 71.79 17.79
C GLY A 549 4.61 70.30 17.86
N GLU A 550 3.46 69.87 17.35
CA GLU A 550 3.14 68.46 17.20
C GLU A 550 3.76 67.93 15.92
N ALA A 551 4.49 66.81 16.02
CA ALA A 551 5.11 66.17 14.88
C ALA A 551 4.07 65.53 13.94
N ALA A 552 4.30 65.65 12.63
CA ALA A 552 3.53 64.92 11.64
C ALA A 552 3.84 63.41 11.69
N ALA A 553 2.86 62.57 11.35
CA ALA A 553 3.03 61.11 11.29
C ALA A 553 2.46 60.53 9.98
N GLY A 554 2.86 59.30 9.66
CA GLY A 554 2.35 58.53 8.52
C GLY A 554 2.54 59.27 7.19
N LEU A 555 1.49 59.38 6.38
CA LEU A 555 1.50 60.04 5.07
C LEU A 555 1.83 61.54 5.12
N HIS A 556 1.64 62.21 6.27
CA HIS A 556 1.99 63.61 6.45
C HIS A 556 3.46 63.82 6.84
N CYS A 557 4.21 62.73 7.04
CA CYS A 557 5.62 62.73 7.33
C CYS A 557 6.41 62.14 6.13
N PRO A 558 7.11 62.99 5.33
CA PRO A 558 7.73 62.55 4.07
C PRO A 558 8.80 61.47 4.28
N SER A 559 9.53 61.53 5.39
CA SER A 559 10.46 60.49 5.81
C SER A 559 10.66 60.51 7.32
N ASN A 560 10.89 59.33 7.90
CA ASN A 560 11.07 59.16 9.33
C ASN A 560 12.20 60.06 9.88
N GLY A 561 11.95 60.72 11.00
CA GLY A 561 12.89 61.62 11.67
C GLY A 561 13.00 63.04 11.09
N THR A 562 12.37 63.34 9.95
CA THR A 562 12.44 64.69 9.37
C THR A 562 11.70 65.73 10.20
N LYS A 563 12.13 66.99 10.10
CA LYS A 563 11.50 68.12 10.81
C LYS A 563 10.23 68.56 10.09
N HIS A 564 9.11 67.92 10.42
CA HIS A 564 7.79 68.28 9.89
C HIS A 564 6.76 68.32 11.00
N CYS A 565 6.13 69.47 11.11
CA CYS A 565 5.13 69.81 12.10
C CYS A 565 3.73 69.68 11.48
N ALA A 566 2.82 69.02 12.20
CA ALA A 566 1.39 69.00 11.92
C ALA A 566 0.75 70.33 12.34
N ARG A 567 1.12 70.82 13.52
CA ARG A 567 0.73 72.13 14.07
C ARG A 567 1.80 72.65 15.02
N CYS A 568 1.81 73.96 15.27
CA CYS A 568 2.74 74.59 16.21
C CYS A 568 2.07 74.83 17.56
N PHE A 569 2.86 74.76 18.64
CA PHE A 569 2.41 75.16 19.96
C PHE A 569 2.25 76.68 20.04
N ASP A 570 1.58 77.15 21.08
CA ASP A 570 1.38 78.58 21.30
C ASP A 570 2.72 79.33 21.37
N GLY A 571 2.71 80.56 20.85
CA GLY A 571 3.90 81.35 20.62
C GLY A 571 4.71 81.02 19.37
N TYR A 572 4.30 80.00 18.59
CA TYR A 572 4.91 79.66 17.30
C TYR A 572 3.87 79.66 16.17
N HIS A 573 4.31 79.85 14.93
CA HIS A 573 3.47 79.75 13.73
C HIS A 573 4.11 78.83 12.69
N LEU A 574 3.27 78.16 11.90
CA LEU A 574 3.72 77.15 10.95
C LEU A 574 4.25 77.80 9.67
N VAL A 575 5.55 77.67 9.41
CA VAL A 575 6.22 78.16 8.20
C VAL A 575 6.92 76.99 7.54
N ASN A 576 6.57 76.68 6.28
CA ASN A 576 7.14 75.55 5.53
C ASN A 576 7.17 74.23 6.32
N ARG A 577 6.07 73.90 7.00
CA ARG A 577 5.94 72.69 7.86
C ARG A 577 6.91 72.65 9.05
N THR A 578 7.48 73.78 9.46
CA THR A 578 8.29 73.92 10.68
C THR A 578 7.74 75.04 11.55
N CYS A 579 7.98 74.99 12.86
CA CYS A 579 7.49 76.02 13.77
C CYS A 579 8.53 77.12 13.96
N ALA A 580 8.19 78.32 13.50
CA ALA A 580 8.94 79.54 13.75
C ALA A 580 8.30 80.29 14.92
N GLU A 581 9.11 80.95 15.75
CA GLU A 581 8.61 81.77 16.86
C GLU A 581 7.84 82.98 16.31
N LYS A 582 6.64 83.25 16.84
CA LYS A 582 5.86 84.43 16.46
C LYS A 582 6.62 85.70 16.82
N ARG A 583 6.76 86.63 15.87
CA ARG A 583 7.40 87.92 16.06
C ARG A 583 6.45 89.04 15.70
N CYS A 584 6.05 89.80 16.69
CA CYS A 584 5.24 90.99 16.48
C CYS A 584 6.13 92.17 16.05
N THR A 585 5.49 93.23 15.58
CA THR A 585 6.11 94.55 15.37
C THR A 585 5.66 95.49 16.49
N CYS A 586 6.46 96.48 16.83
CA CYS A 586 6.07 97.48 17.82
C CYS A 586 6.67 98.83 17.46
N VAL A 587 5.85 99.87 17.49
CA VAL A 587 6.26 101.25 17.31
C VAL A 587 6.33 101.89 18.70
N ASN A 588 7.45 102.54 19.02
CA ASN A 588 7.70 103.19 20.31
C ASN A 588 7.77 102.24 21.53
N GLY A 589 8.28 101.02 21.33
CA GLY A 589 8.42 100.04 22.40
C GLY A 589 9.18 98.77 21.96
N THR A 590 9.16 97.75 22.81
CA THR A 590 9.71 96.42 22.49
C THR A 590 8.63 95.55 21.88
N ALA A 591 8.94 94.92 20.75
CA ALA A 591 7.99 94.05 20.08
C ALA A 591 7.84 92.71 20.79
N ALA A 592 6.60 92.29 21.01
CA ALA A 592 6.30 91.02 21.65
C ALA A 592 6.80 89.83 20.81
N ARG A 593 7.21 88.75 21.46
CA ARG A 593 7.66 87.50 20.83
C ARG A 593 7.06 86.29 21.55
N GLY A 594 7.04 85.15 20.88
CA GLY A 594 6.55 83.90 21.47
C GLY A 594 5.07 84.03 21.87
N GLU A 595 4.71 83.51 23.04
CA GLU A 595 3.32 83.49 23.54
C GLU A 595 2.71 84.88 23.75
N LEU A 596 3.55 85.90 24.00
CA LEU A 596 3.11 87.29 24.17
C LEU A 596 2.71 87.96 22.85
N CYS A 597 2.95 87.30 21.71
CA CYS A 597 2.58 87.75 20.38
C CYS A 597 1.36 86.95 19.86
N PRO A 598 0.17 87.56 19.79
CA PRO A 598 -1.07 86.85 19.41
C PRO A 598 -1.00 86.19 18.02
N LEU A 599 -0.51 86.93 17.03
CA LEU A 599 -0.26 86.46 15.66
C LEU A 599 1.08 87.00 15.16
N ASP A 600 1.80 86.22 14.35
CA ASP A 600 3.05 86.68 13.74
C ASP A 600 2.83 87.92 12.86
N GLY A 601 3.76 88.87 12.90
CA GLY A 601 3.76 90.08 12.09
C GLY A 601 2.83 91.21 12.55
N ILE A 602 1.94 90.99 13.53
CA ILE A 602 1.01 92.04 13.98
C ILE A 602 1.71 93.11 14.84
N ALA A 603 1.12 94.30 14.93
CA ALA A 603 1.59 95.35 15.83
C ALA A 603 1.17 95.03 17.28
N TRP A 604 2.13 94.58 18.10
CA TRP A 604 1.93 94.25 19.51
C TRP A 604 3.23 94.42 20.30
N CYS A 605 3.17 95.25 21.33
CA CYS A 605 4.28 95.62 22.19
C CYS A 605 4.25 94.82 23.50
N SER A 606 5.39 94.28 23.92
CA SER A 606 5.57 93.69 25.27
C SER A 606 5.84 94.76 26.32
N ASP A 607 6.46 95.86 25.92
CA ASP A 607 6.78 97.01 26.78
C ASP A 607 6.89 98.28 25.94
N CYS A 608 6.74 99.45 26.55
CA CYS A 608 6.78 100.74 25.88
C CYS A 608 8.05 101.52 26.21
N ALA A 609 8.58 102.26 25.23
CA ALA A 609 9.71 103.15 25.47
C ALA A 609 9.30 104.32 26.38
N GLY A 610 10.26 104.90 27.11
CA GLY A 610 10.00 106.02 28.02
C GLY A 610 9.24 107.16 27.34
N GLY A 611 8.14 107.62 27.97
CA GLY A 611 7.20 108.59 27.39
C GLY A 611 5.93 107.99 26.79
N TYR A 612 5.79 106.66 26.74
CA TYR A 612 4.62 105.96 26.25
C TYR A 612 4.08 104.97 27.29
N ARG A 613 2.76 104.74 27.33
CA ARG A 613 2.10 103.72 28.15
C ARG A 613 1.40 102.67 27.28
N LEU A 614 1.40 101.42 27.74
CA LEU A 614 0.69 100.33 27.08
C LEU A 614 -0.82 100.52 27.28
N LEU A 615 -1.56 100.60 26.18
CA LEU A 615 -3.02 100.65 26.22
C LEU A 615 -3.56 99.27 26.61
N ASN A 616 -4.39 99.25 27.65
CA ASN A 616 -4.81 98.01 28.31
C ASN A 616 -5.55 97.10 27.32
N GLY A 617 -5.05 95.89 27.11
CA GLY A 617 -5.64 94.87 26.23
C GLY A 617 -5.43 95.06 24.72
N THR A 618 -4.75 96.12 24.25
CA THR A 618 -4.54 96.35 22.81
C THR A 618 -3.12 96.12 22.32
N GLY A 619 -2.14 95.99 23.23
CA GLY A 619 -0.73 95.80 22.86
C GLY A 619 -0.10 97.01 22.16
N ILE A 620 -0.72 98.20 22.21
CA ILE A 620 -0.25 99.40 21.52
C ILE A 620 0.33 100.41 22.52
N CYS A 621 1.51 100.96 22.22
CA CYS A 621 2.13 102.04 22.99
C CYS A 621 1.59 103.41 22.55
N SER A 622 0.99 104.15 23.49
CA SER A 622 0.44 105.49 23.26
C SER A 622 1.15 106.53 24.14
N LEU A 623 1.28 107.75 23.64
CA LEU A 623 2.05 108.84 24.26
C LEU A 623 1.41 109.24 25.60
N LEU A 624 2.23 109.45 26.64
CA LEU A 624 1.79 110.02 27.91
C LEU A 624 1.44 111.50 27.70
N VAL A 625 0.15 111.80 27.58
CA VAL A 625 -0.33 113.19 27.59
C VAL A 625 -0.45 113.61 29.06
N ASN A 626 0.51 114.41 29.54
CA ASN A 626 0.41 115.09 30.83
C ASN A 626 -0.64 116.21 30.71
N GLU A 627 -1.88 115.96 31.11
CA GLU A 627 -2.87 117.02 31.35
C GLU A 627 -2.62 117.66 32.73
N GLU A 628 -1.49 118.35 32.89
CA GLU A 628 -1.31 119.39 33.91
C GLU A 628 -0.39 120.49 33.35
N ALA A 629 -0.96 121.35 32.52
CA ALA A 629 -0.51 122.73 32.31
C ALA A 629 -1.55 123.48 31.46
N LEU A 630 -2.51 124.13 32.12
CA LEU A 630 -3.14 125.39 31.70
C LEU A 630 -4.06 125.85 32.85
N SER A 631 -3.44 126.53 33.81
CA SER A 631 -4.07 127.56 34.65
C SER A 631 -4.44 128.77 33.81
#